data_AF-A0AAP7QJ48-F1
#
_entry.id   AF-A0AAP7QJ48-F1
#
_cell.length_a   1.000
_cell.length_b   1.000
_cell.length_c   1.000
_cell.angle_alpha   90.00
_cell.angle_beta   90.00
_cell.angle_gamma   90.00
#
_symmetry.space_group_name_H-M   'P 1'
#
loop_
_entity.id
_entity.type
_entity.pdbx_description
1 polymer ?
#
loop_
_entity_poly.entity_id
_entity_poly.type
_entity_poly.pdbx_seq_one_letter_code
_entity_poly.pdbx_strand_id
1 'polypeptide(L)'
;MVVHRHQVKEYDKLHPKLKERYNRAFTAEGTMEEIGGGTRLIRFFFKIGPLFRCFFPERGKNIPFRIVNKPFMTNKGEEGMHWFRTFYFPKKERHFDADMIIDEKSHKVLDYFGKPRLLMSELHFTVTKHGFLHIQSGRQKLLMLGREWPLPSWLYGVSDVTEGYEEHAGEYTIDVHVKNRLFGTLFTYKGRFTERVMSHDE
;
A
#
# COMPACT_ATOMS: atom_id res chain seq x y z
N MET A 1 -0.55 -10.09 12.22
CA MET A 1 -1.78 -9.30 12.00
C MET A 1 -1.41 -7.83 12.05
N VAL A 2 -2.10 -6.93 11.33
CA VAL A 2 -1.59 -5.55 11.14
C VAL A 2 -2.58 -4.45 11.49
N VAL A 3 -3.86 -4.80 11.63
CA VAL A 3 -4.95 -3.84 11.81
C VAL A 3 -5.83 -4.34 12.96
N HIS A 4 -5.58 -3.82 14.16
CA HIS A 4 -6.39 -4.07 15.35
C HIS A 4 -6.97 -2.77 15.91
N ARG A 5 -7.77 -2.89 16.99
CA ARG A 5 -8.42 -1.78 17.69
C ARG A 5 -7.47 -0.65 18.08
N HIS A 6 -6.21 -0.95 18.40
CA HIS A 6 -5.22 0.06 18.81
C HIS A 6 -4.64 0.84 17.62
N GLN A 7 -4.63 0.26 16.42
CA GLN A 7 -4.04 0.86 15.22
C GLN A 7 -5.06 1.69 14.44
N VAL A 8 -6.35 1.35 14.53
CA VAL A 8 -7.41 1.98 13.73
C VAL A 8 -8.36 2.78 14.59
N LYS A 9 -8.46 4.08 14.31
CA LYS A 9 -9.50 4.92 14.88
C LYS A 9 -10.87 4.51 14.33
N GLU A 10 -11.82 4.25 15.23
CA GLU A 10 -13.17 3.75 14.92
C GLU A 10 -13.22 2.32 14.33
N TYR A 11 -12.26 1.47 14.72
CA TYR A 11 -12.15 0.07 14.26
C TYR A 11 -13.47 -0.72 14.27
N ASP A 12 -14.34 -0.51 15.25
CA ASP A 12 -15.60 -1.26 15.35
C ASP A 12 -16.50 -1.03 14.13
N LYS A 13 -16.44 0.16 13.50
CA LYS A 13 -17.17 0.50 12.27
C LYS A 13 -16.52 -0.03 11.00
N LEU A 14 -15.29 -0.56 11.07
CA LEU A 14 -14.58 -1.07 9.90
C LEU A 14 -15.32 -2.29 9.34
N HIS A 15 -15.46 -2.31 8.01
CA HIS A 15 -16.12 -3.38 7.29
C HIS A 15 -15.51 -4.76 7.61
N PRO A 16 -16.31 -5.81 7.87
CA PRO A 16 -15.80 -7.13 8.25
C PRO A 16 -14.80 -7.72 7.25
N LYS A 17 -15.07 -7.61 5.94
CA LYS A 17 -14.16 -8.07 4.87
C LYS A 17 -12.79 -7.38 4.87
N LEU A 18 -12.72 -6.13 5.34
CA LEU A 18 -11.45 -5.40 5.49
C LEU A 18 -10.71 -5.85 6.75
N LYS A 19 -11.42 -6.05 7.87
CA LYS A 19 -10.84 -6.63 9.10
C LYS A 19 -10.20 -7.98 8.82
N GLU A 20 -10.87 -8.81 8.03
CA GLU A 20 -10.38 -10.12 7.65
C GLU A 20 -9.10 -10.03 6.79
N ARG A 21 -9.16 -9.29 5.67
CA ARG A 21 -8.06 -9.16 4.71
C ARG A 21 -6.74 -8.68 5.33
N TYR A 22 -6.79 -7.76 6.28
CA TYR A 22 -5.58 -7.22 6.92
C TYR A 22 -4.99 -8.13 8.00
N ASN A 23 -5.69 -9.20 8.37
CA ASN A 23 -5.32 -10.06 9.49
C ASN A 23 -5.05 -11.51 9.08
N ARG A 24 -5.06 -11.83 7.78
CA ARG A 24 -4.68 -13.15 7.26
C ARG A 24 -3.86 -13.05 5.97
N ALA A 25 -3.31 -14.18 5.54
CA ALA A 25 -2.79 -14.31 4.19
C ALA A 25 -3.91 -14.09 3.17
N PHE A 26 -3.63 -13.31 2.13
CA PHE A 26 -4.63 -12.87 1.18
C PHE A 26 -4.02 -12.79 -0.22
N THR A 27 -4.67 -13.38 -1.21
CA THR A 27 -4.29 -13.24 -2.62
C THR A 27 -5.49 -12.75 -3.39
N ALA A 28 -5.29 -11.75 -4.23
CA ALA A 28 -6.36 -11.18 -5.03
C ALA A 28 -5.85 -10.75 -6.40
N GLU A 29 -6.77 -10.70 -7.35
CA GLU A 29 -6.54 -10.23 -8.70
C GLU A 29 -7.65 -9.27 -9.10
N GLY A 30 -7.32 -8.34 -9.97
CA GLY A 30 -8.26 -7.31 -10.39
C GLY A 30 -7.69 -6.40 -11.44
N THR A 31 -8.36 -5.27 -11.62
CA THR A 31 -8.00 -4.26 -12.62
C THR A 31 -7.96 -2.87 -12.00
N MET A 32 -6.86 -2.16 -12.23
CA MET A 32 -6.79 -0.73 -11.98
C MET A 32 -7.52 -0.03 -13.13
N GLU A 33 -8.64 0.62 -12.81
CA GLU A 33 -9.39 1.46 -13.74
C GLU A 33 -8.48 2.53 -14.34
N GLU A 34 -7.66 3.16 -13.49
CA GLU A 34 -6.69 4.17 -13.90
C GLU A 34 -5.47 4.18 -12.97
N ILE A 35 -4.28 4.35 -13.58
CA ILE A 35 -3.02 4.69 -12.91
C ILE A 35 -2.54 6.00 -13.52
N GLY A 36 -2.57 7.07 -12.74
CA GLY A 36 -2.42 8.46 -13.18
C GLY A 36 -1.41 9.28 -12.37
N GLY A 37 -1.43 10.60 -12.60
CA GLY A 37 -0.64 11.57 -11.84
C GLY A 37 0.86 11.61 -12.17
N GLY A 38 1.56 12.56 -11.54
CA GLY A 38 2.98 12.80 -11.74
C GLY A 38 3.27 13.66 -12.97
N THR A 39 4.01 14.76 -12.80
CA THR A 39 4.55 15.54 -13.92
C THR A 39 5.55 14.71 -14.75
N ARG A 40 5.94 15.19 -15.94
CA ARG A 40 6.98 14.52 -16.75
C ARG A 40 8.29 14.35 -15.96
N LEU A 41 8.64 15.33 -15.14
CA LEU A 41 9.82 15.31 -14.28
C LEU A 41 9.72 14.22 -13.20
N ILE A 42 8.60 14.13 -12.49
CA ILE A 42 8.38 13.06 -11.50
C ILE A 42 8.45 11.68 -12.13
N ARG A 43 7.81 11.51 -13.29
CA ARG A 43 7.89 10.25 -14.04
C ARG A 43 9.31 9.94 -14.51
N PHE A 44 10.15 10.93 -14.76
CA PHE A 44 11.56 10.69 -15.07
C PHE A 44 12.29 10.10 -13.86
N PHE A 45 12.15 10.69 -12.67
CA PHE A 45 12.76 10.16 -11.44
C PHE A 45 12.25 8.75 -11.09
N PHE A 46 10.96 8.48 -11.31
CA PHE A 46 10.38 7.18 -11.04
C PHE A 46 10.91 6.06 -11.94
N LYS A 47 11.63 6.35 -13.02
CA LYS A 47 12.25 5.30 -13.86
C LYS A 47 13.23 4.41 -13.11
N ILE A 48 13.81 4.91 -12.02
CA ILE A 48 14.76 4.16 -11.18
C ILE A 48 14.02 3.26 -10.19
N GLY A 49 12.81 3.65 -9.77
CA GLY A 49 12.02 2.91 -8.78
C GLY A 49 11.80 1.42 -9.05
N PRO A 50 11.53 0.98 -10.30
CA PRO A 50 11.36 -0.44 -10.62
C PRO A 50 12.55 -1.33 -10.24
N LEU A 51 13.79 -0.80 -10.24
CA LEU A 51 14.97 -1.56 -9.81
C LEU A 51 14.89 -1.97 -8.34
N PHE A 52 14.15 -1.20 -7.54
CA PHE A 52 13.93 -1.42 -6.11
C PHE A 52 12.53 -1.96 -5.81
N ARG A 53 11.77 -2.39 -6.83
CA ARG A 53 10.40 -2.88 -6.69
C ARG A 53 9.49 -1.87 -5.96
N CYS A 54 9.68 -0.57 -6.23
CA CYS A 54 8.96 0.50 -5.56
C CYS A 54 8.87 1.73 -6.46
N PHE A 55 7.68 2.31 -6.61
CA PHE A 55 7.38 3.43 -7.52
C PHE A 55 7.75 3.16 -8.99
N PHE A 56 6.90 3.57 -9.92
CA PHE A 56 7.18 3.36 -11.34
C PHE A 56 6.56 4.47 -12.21
N PRO A 57 7.13 4.73 -13.39
CA PRO A 57 6.71 5.85 -14.23
C PRO A 57 5.50 5.54 -15.11
N GLU A 58 5.17 4.26 -15.30
CA GLU A 58 4.07 3.83 -16.18
C GLU A 58 2.71 4.32 -15.68
N ARG A 59 1.87 4.72 -16.63
CA ARG A 59 0.50 5.22 -16.45
C ARG A 59 -0.39 4.57 -17.49
N GLY A 60 -1.68 4.43 -17.21
CA GLY A 60 -2.59 3.77 -18.11
C GLY A 60 -3.96 3.53 -17.50
N LYS A 61 -4.84 2.91 -18.27
CA LYS A 61 -6.18 2.53 -17.87
C LYS A 61 -6.36 1.03 -18.07
N ASN A 62 -7.24 0.43 -17.27
CA ASN A 62 -7.55 -0.99 -17.30
C ASN A 62 -6.28 -1.86 -17.20
N ILE A 63 -5.47 -1.61 -16.16
CA ILE A 63 -4.22 -2.33 -15.93
C ILE A 63 -4.49 -3.51 -14.99
N PRO A 64 -4.37 -4.77 -15.45
CA PRO A 64 -4.51 -5.92 -14.58
C PRO A 64 -3.45 -5.89 -13.49
N PHE A 65 -3.81 -6.35 -12.30
CA PHE A 65 -2.87 -6.43 -11.19
C PHE A 65 -3.20 -7.59 -10.25
N ARG A 66 -2.19 -7.96 -9.47
CA ARG A 66 -2.26 -9.00 -8.45
C ARG A 66 -1.73 -8.48 -7.12
N ILE A 67 -2.45 -8.81 -6.04
CA ILE A 67 -2.04 -8.58 -4.65
C ILE A 67 -1.71 -9.93 -4.02
N VAL A 68 -0.61 -10.00 -3.28
CA VAL A 68 -0.28 -11.11 -2.41
C VAL A 68 0.19 -10.57 -1.06
N ASN A 69 -0.55 -10.92 -0.01
CA ASN A 69 -0.24 -10.58 1.37
C ASN A 69 0.18 -11.83 2.13
N LYS A 70 1.32 -11.76 2.83
CA LYS A 70 1.85 -12.89 3.62
C LYS A 70 2.25 -12.44 5.01
N PRO A 71 1.67 -13.01 6.09
CA PRO A 71 2.07 -12.67 7.44
C PRO A 71 3.50 -13.16 7.70
N PHE A 72 4.24 -12.43 8.51
CA PHE A 72 5.56 -12.82 8.98
C PHE A 72 5.82 -12.26 10.39
N MET A 73 6.87 -12.75 11.03
CA MET A 73 7.36 -12.22 12.30
C MET A 73 8.76 -11.66 12.09
N THR A 74 9.06 -10.50 12.66
CA THR A 74 10.43 -9.98 12.67
C THR A 74 11.29 -10.78 13.64
N ASN A 75 12.62 -10.70 13.49
CA ASN A 75 13.56 -11.29 14.45
C ASN A 75 13.40 -10.74 15.88
N LYS A 76 12.72 -9.60 16.04
CA LYS A 76 12.44 -8.97 17.33
C LYS A 76 11.11 -9.43 17.94
N GLY A 77 10.37 -10.32 17.26
CA GLY A 77 9.07 -10.80 17.71
C GLY A 77 7.89 -9.91 17.29
N GLU A 78 8.11 -8.89 16.47
CA GLU A 78 7.04 -7.99 16.02
C GLU A 78 6.23 -8.66 14.89
N GLU A 79 4.91 -8.51 14.92
CA GLU A 79 4.05 -8.98 13.85
C GLU A 79 4.15 -8.09 12.61
N GLY A 80 4.27 -8.71 11.44
CA GLY A 80 4.32 -8.03 10.15
C GLY A 80 3.49 -8.72 9.06
N MET A 81 3.32 -8.00 7.97
CA MET A 81 2.70 -8.48 6.74
C MET A 81 3.48 -7.98 5.55
N HIS A 82 3.89 -8.90 4.69
CA HIS A 82 4.41 -8.57 3.37
C HIS A 82 3.24 -8.17 2.48
N TRP A 83 3.40 -7.10 1.73
CA TRP A 83 2.46 -6.57 0.75
C TRP A 83 3.13 -6.55 -0.61
N PHE A 84 2.81 -7.55 -1.43
CA PHE A 84 3.31 -7.62 -2.80
C PHE A 84 2.21 -7.21 -3.76
N ARG A 85 2.51 -6.23 -4.62
CA ARG A 85 1.62 -5.82 -5.71
C ARG A 85 2.36 -5.96 -7.03
N THR A 86 1.72 -6.60 -8.00
CA THR A 86 2.26 -6.77 -9.35
C THR A 86 1.29 -6.17 -10.34
N PHE A 87 1.77 -5.28 -11.20
CA PHE A 87 0.98 -4.59 -12.22
C PHE A 87 1.44 -5.01 -13.61
N TYR A 88 0.49 -5.42 -14.44
CA TYR A 88 0.73 -5.97 -15.76
C TYR A 88 0.44 -4.92 -16.84
N PHE A 89 1.42 -4.10 -17.18
CA PHE A 89 1.32 -3.19 -18.32
C PHE A 89 1.54 -3.95 -19.62
N PRO A 90 1.04 -3.46 -20.77
CA PRO A 90 1.07 -4.20 -22.05
C PRO A 90 2.44 -4.75 -22.49
N LYS A 91 3.55 -4.12 -22.06
CA LYS A 91 4.92 -4.54 -22.42
C LYS A 91 5.82 -4.75 -21.22
N LYS A 92 5.33 -4.56 -19.99
CA LYS A 92 6.16 -4.50 -18.78
C LYS A 92 5.41 -4.96 -17.55
N GLU A 93 6.12 -5.66 -16.70
CA GLU A 93 5.68 -5.95 -15.35
C GLU A 93 6.30 -4.93 -14.36
N ARG A 94 5.50 -4.53 -13.36
CA ARG A 94 5.95 -3.66 -12.28
C ARG A 94 5.58 -4.24 -10.94
N HIS A 95 6.56 -4.28 -10.05
CA HIS A 95 6.36 -4.68 -8.66
C HIS A 95 6.36 -3.46 -7.76
N PHE A 96 5.46 -3.48 -6.78
CA PHE A 96 5.43 -2.57 -5.65
C PHE A 96 5.36 -3.43 -4.40
N ASP A 97 6.51 -3.58 -3.73
CA ASP A 97 6.64 -4.37 -2.52
C ASP A 97 6.72 -3.44 -1.31
N ALA A 98 6.03 -3.82 -0.25
CA ALA A 98 6.15 -3.18 1.04
C ALA A 98 6.04 -4.20 2.20
N ASP A 99 6.66 -3.88 3.33
CA ASP A 99 6.52 -4.64 4.56
C ASP A 99 5.87 -3.75 5.61
N MET A 100 4.71 -4.16 6.09
CA MET A 100 3.97 -3.42 7.12
C MET A 100 4.17 -4.11 8.47
N ILE A 101 4.67 -3.38 9.45
CA ILE A 101 5.04 -3.90 10.78
C ILE A 101 4.34 -3.05 11.84
N ILE A 102 3.81 -3.69 12.89
CA ILE A 102 3.33 -2.97 14.06
C ILE A 102 4.51 -2.71 14.99
N ASP A 103 4.79 -1.44 15.29
CA ASP A 103 5.71 -1.09 16.38
C ASP A 103 4.99 -1.30 17.71
N GLU A 104 5.42 -2.29 18.47
CA GLU A 104 4.81 -2.65 19.76
C GLU A 104 4.82 -1.51 20.78
N LYS A 105 5.85 -0.64 20.71
CA LYS A 105 6.02 0.43 21.70
C LYS A 105 5.11 1.62 21.44
N SER A 106 4.99 2.05 20.19
CA SER A 106 4.15 3.19 19.83
C SER A 106 2.74 2.81 19.35
N HIS A 107 2.49 1.51 19.18
CA HIS A 107 1.30 0.94 18.52
C HIS A 107 1.05 1.47 17.11
N LYS A 108 2.04 2.14 16.51
CA LYS A 108 1.95 2.66 15.14
C LYS A 108 2.22 1.55 14.14
N VAL A 109 1.65 1.72 12.96
CA VAL A 109 1.95 0.88 11.81
C VAL A 109 3.04 1.56 10.99
N LEU A 110 4.12 0.84 10.73
CA LEU A 110 5.27 1.28 9.96
C LEU A 110 5.28 0.51 8.63
N ASP A 111 5.31 1.24 7.52
CA ASP A 111 5.31 0.67 6.17
C ASP A 111 6.66 0.90 5.51
N TYR A 112 7.33 -0.19 5.13
CA TYR A 112 8.68 -0.19 4.58
C TYR A 112 8.64 -0.54 3.10
N PHE A 113 8.96 0.41 2.23
CA PHE A 113 8.83 0.26 0.78
C PHE A 113 10.12 -0.22 0.11
N GLY A 114 9.95 -1.11 -0.86
CA GLY A 114 10.97 -1.56 -1.79
C GLY A 114 11.84 -2.71 -1.29
N LYS A 115 12.66 -3.22 -2.21
CA LYS A 115 13.61 -4.32 -2.00
C LYS A 115 14.96 -3.99 -2.66
N PRO A 116 16.00 -3.64 -1.89
CA PRO A 116 16.02 -3.44 -0.43
C PRO A 116 15.08 -2.31 0.03
N ARG A 117 14.71 -2.31 1.32
CA ARG A 117 13.83 -1.28 1.91
C ARG A 117 14.52 0.08 1.81
N LEU A 118 13.90 1.02 1.10
CA LEU A 118 14.46 2.36 0.84
C LEU A 118 13.75 3.47 1.61
N LEU A 119 12.47 3.28 1.92
CA LEU A 119 11.65 4.30 2.54
C LEU A 119 10.81 3.65 3.63
N MET A 120 10.73 4.29 4.78
CA MET A 120 9.76 3.95 5.81
C MET A 120 8.76 5.10 5.95
N SER A 121 7.48 4.77 6.06
CA SER A 121 6.42 5.71 6.39
C SER A 121 5.64 5.21 7.60
N GLU A 122 5.40 6.10 8.57
CA GLU A 122 4.33 5.89 9.54
C GLU A 122 2.98 5.90 8.79
N LEU A 123 2.04 5.07 9.20
CA LEU A 123 0.69 5.02 8.66
C LEU A 123 -0.34 5.23 9.77
N HIS A 124 -1.35 6.06 9.48
CA HIS A 124 -2.47 6.31 10.36
C HIS A 124 -3.74 5.76 9.74
N PHE A 125 -4.45 4.91 10.48
CA PHE A 125 -5.63 4.21 10.02
C PHE A 125 -6.87 4.81 10.68
N THR A 126 -7.85 5.14 9.84
CA THR A 126 -9.15 5.67 10.23
C THR A 126 -10.25 4.95 9.47
N VAL A 127 -11.47 4.93 10.00
CA VAL A 127 -12.62 4.37 9.28
C VAL A 127 -13.48 5.52 8.76
N THR A 128 -13.88 5.43 7.49
CA THR A 128 -14.84 6.38 6.90
C THR A 128 -16.26 6.11 7.40
N LYS A 129 -17.18 7.05 7.17
CA LYS A 129 -18.61 6.86 7.49
C LYS A 129 -19.27 5.63 6.83
N HIS A 130 -18.69 5.14 5.72
CA HIS A 130 -19.18 3.98 4.98
C HIS A 130 -18.53 2.66 5.42
N GLY A 131 -17.71 2.68 6.49
CA GLY A 131 -17.00 1.49 6.97
C GLY A 131 -15.74 1.14 6.15
N PHE A 132 -15.35 1.99 5.19
CA PHE A 132 -14.11 1.81 4.44
C PHE A 132 -12.90 2.20 5.27
N LEU A 133 -11.77 1.55 4.99
CA LEU A 133 -10.49 1.86 5.62
C LEU A 133 -9.87 3.05 4.91
N HIS A 134 -9.50 4.07 5.67
CA HIS A 134 -8.79 5.23 5.18
C HIS A 134 -7.42 5.34 5.85
N ILE A 135 -6.37 5.38 5.04
CA ILE A 135 -4.98 5.33 5.46
C ILE A 135 -4.27 6.59 5.00
N GLN A 136 -3.64 7.27 5.94
CA GLN A 136 -2.82 8.45 5.67
C GLN A 136 -1.38 8.23 6.10
N SER A 137 -0.42 8.66 5.27
CA SER A 137 0.99 8.61 5.65
C SER A 137 1.32 9.71 6.67
N GLY A 138 2.10 9.35 7.68
CA GLY A 138 2.70 10.26 8.66
C GLY A 138 4.14 10.61 8.31
N ARG A 139 5.02 10.54 9.31
CA ARG A 139 6.45 10.84 9.16
C ARG A 139 7.11 9.82 8.25
N GLN A 140 8.06 10.27 7.45
CA GLN A 140 8.82 9.42 6.54
C GLN A 140 10.31 9.49 6.84
N LYS A 141 10.98 8.35 6.65
CA LYS A 141 12.44 8.23 6.80
C LYS A 141 13.01 7.52 5.59
N LEU A 142 14.16 8.00 5.12
CA LEU A 142 14.92 7.34 4.08
C LEU A 142 15.85 6.30 4.73
N LEU A 143 15.85 5.11 4.17
CA LEU A 143 16.68 3.99 4.62
C LEU A 143 17.84 3.85 3.64
N MET A 144 19.02 4.31 4.05
CA MET A 144 20.23 4.22 3.24
C MET A 144 21.41 3.78 4.09
N LEU A 145 22.24 2.89 3.52
CA LEU A 145 23.47 2.40 4.13
C LEU A 145 23.24 1.82 5.55
N GLY A 146 22.12 1.13 5.75
CA GLY A 146 21.76 0.52 7.04
C GLY A 146 21.36 1.52 8.14
N ARG A 147 21.13 2.79 7.81
CA ARG A 147 20.69 3.83 8.75
C ARG A 147 19.36 4.45 8.33
N GLU A 148 18.60 4.92 9.32
CA GLU A 148 17.37 5.69 9.11
C GLU A 148 17.67 7.18 9.14
N TRP A 149 17.39 7.86 8.04
CA TRP A 149 17.55 9.30 7.91
C TRP A 149 16.17 9.97 7.93
N PRO A 150 15.91 10.94 8.82
CA PRO A 150 14.64 11.66 8.78
C PRO A 150 14.51 12.38 7.45
N LEU A 151 13.42 12.12 6.73
CA LEU A 151 13.17 12.80 5.47
C LEU A 151 12.58 14.19 5.81
N PRO A 152 13.04 15.27 5.18
CA PRO A 152 12.41 16.58 5.35
C PRO A 152 10.94 16.57 4.90
N SER A 153 10.06 17.25 5.62
CA SER A 153 8.61 17.21 5.38
C SER A 153 8.18 17.68 3.99
N TRP A 154 8.96 18.54 3.33
CA TRP A 154 8.72 18.98 1.96
C TRP A 154 9.05 17.91 0.90
N LEU A 155 9.80 16.86 1.26
CA LEU A 155 10.04 15.68 0.43
C LEU A 155 9.03 14.56 0.65
N TYR A 156 8.12 14.70 1.62
CA TYR A 156 7.15 13.64 1.90
C TYR A 156 6.25 13.37 0.69
N GLY A 157 6.05 12.09 0.41
CA GLY A 157 4.94 11.61 -0.41
C GLY A 157 3.74 11.39 0.50
N VAL A 158 2.91 12.42 0.67
CA VAL A 158 1.69 12.34 1.48
C VAL A 158 0.69 11.47 0.74
N SER A 159 0.47 10.24 1.22
CA SER A 159 -0.51 9.32 0.68
C SER A 159 -1.84 9.45 1.40
N ASP A 160 -2.91 9.48 0.62
CA ASP A 160 -4.30 9.36 1.04
C ASP A 160 -4.88 8.15 0.32
N VAL A 161 -5.25 7.13 1.07
CA VAL A 161 -5.67 5.84 0.54
C VAL A 161 -7.02 5.49 1.14
N THR A 162 -7.98 5.15 0.30
CA THR A 162 -9.26 4.58 0.73
C THR A 162 -9.39 3.17 0.16
N GLU A 163 -9.55 2.19 1.04
CA GLU A 163 -9.84 0.81 0.68
C GLU A 163 -11.23 0.41 1.19
N GLY A 164 -12.06 -0.11 0.29
CA GLY A 164 -13.45 -0.46 0.57
C GLY A 164 -13.78 -1.90 0.19
N TYR A 165 -15.01 -2.29 0.54
CA TYR A 165 -15.64 -3.50 0.02
C TYR A 165 -17.04 -3.12 -0.44
N GLU A 166 -17.36 -3.45 -1.69
CA GLU A 166 -18.66 -3.18 -2.29
C GLU A 166 -19.51 -4.44 -2.27
N GLU A 167 -20.50 -4.48 -1.37
CA GLU A 167 -21.33 -5.66 -1.10
C GLU A 167 -22.15 -6.09 -2.32
N HIS A 168 -22.63 -5.13 -3.13
CA HIS A 168 -23.44 -5.46 -4.30
C HIS A 168 -22.64 -6.15 -5.41
N ALA A 169 -21.37 -5.79 -5.56
CA ALA A 169 -20.49 -6.37 -6.57
C ALA A 169 -19.66 -7.55 -6.04
N GLY A 170 -19.54 -7.69 -4.71
CA GLY A 170 -18.64 -8.66 -4.08
C GLY A 170 -17.16 -8.33 -4.26
N GLU A 171 -16.83 -7.06 -4.53
CA GLU A 171 -15.49 -6.61 -4.92
C GLU A 171 -14.86 -5.72 -3.85
N TYR A 172 -13.54 -5.82 -3.70
CA TYR A 172 -12.76 -4.82 -2.98
C TYR A 172 -12.46 -3.63 -3.88
N THR A 173 -12.41 -2.45 -3.30
CA THR A 173 -12.03 -1.21 -3.99
C THR A 173 -10.79 -0.61 -3.35
N ILE A 174 -9.97 0.03 -4.17
CA ILE A 174 -8.81 0.79 -3.72
C ILE A 174 -8.72 2.09 -4.51
N ASP A 175 -8.55 3.20 -3.79
CA ASP A 175 -8.32 4.52 -4.34
C ASP A 175 -7.13 5.15 -3.61
N VAL A 176 -6.09 5.51 -4.36
CA VAL A 176 -4.84 6.03 -3.84
C VAL A 176 -4.48 7.33 -4.51
N HIS A 177 -4.20 8.31 -3.68
CA HIS A 177 -3.71 9.62 -4.07
C HIS A 177 -2.43 9.94 -3.31
N VAL A 178 -1.31 10.06 -4.02
CA VAL A 178 -0.04 10.45 -3.42
C VAL A 178 0.40 11.81 -3.95
N LYS A 179 0.59 12.76 -3.03
CA LYS A 179 1.00 14.13 -3.32
C LYS A 179 2.26 14.50 -2.58
N ASN A 180 3.07 15.34 -3.20
CA ASN A 180 4.19 16.01 -2.56
C ASN A 180 3.90 17.51 -2.49
N ARG A 181 4.40 18.16 -1.44
CA ARG A 181 4.18 19.60 -1.21
C ARG A 181 4.74 20.49 -2.32
N LEU A 182 5.87 20.12 -2.93
CA LEU A 182 6.53 20.90 -3.98
C LEU A 182 6.13 20.46 -5.38
N PHE A 183 6.01 19.15 -5.60
CA PHE A 183 5.81 18.59 -6.94
C PHE A 183 4.34 18.28 -7.28
N GLY A 184 3.42 18.55 -6.37
CA GLY A 184 2.00 18.23 -6.53
C GLY A 184 1.74 16.73 -6.53
N THR A 185 0.77 16.27 -7.32
CA THR A 185 0.41 14.85 -7.40
C THR A 185 1.56 14.03 -7.99
N LEU A 186 2.10 13.10 -7.21
CA LEU A 186 3.16 12.18 -7.63
C LEU A 186 2.60 11.02 -8.47
N PHE A 187 1.53 10.40 -7.98
CA PHE A 187 0.77 9.39 -8.69
C PHE A 187 -0.60 9.19 -8.03
N THR A 188 -1.51 8.64 -8.80
CA THR A 188 -2.81 8.17 -8.33
C THR A 188 -3.07 6.79 -8.92
N TYR A 189 -3.86 5.97 -8.24
CA TYR A 189 -4.48 4.83 -8.89
C TYR A 189 -5.79 4.46 -8.23
N LYS A 190 -6.72 3.95 -9.03
CA LYS A 190 -8.00 3.45 -8.57
C LYS A 190 -8.28 2.12 -9.24
N GLY A 191 -8.82 1.18 -8.49
CA GLY A 191 -9.12 -0.14 -9.02
C GLY A 191 -10.06 -0.96 -8.16
N ARG A 192 -10.41 -2.12 -8.72
CA ARG A 192 -11.27 -3.12 -8.10
C ARG A 192 -10.65 -4.49 -8.22
N PHE A 193 -10.90 -5.36 -7.25
CA PHE A 193 -10.31 -6.68 -7.20
C PHE A 193 -11.14 -7.64 -6.37
N THR A 194 -10.98 -8.93 -6.65
CA THR A 194 -11.63 -10.00 -5.90
C THR A 194 -10.58 -10.93 -5.31
N GLU A 195 -10.92 -11.53 -4.18
CA GLU A 195 -10.07 -12.56 -3.60
C GLU A 195 -9.99 -13.77 -4.54
N ARG A 196 -8.78 -14.26 -4.78
CA ARG A 196 -8.56 -15.52 -5.46
C ARG A 196 -8.64 -16.61 -4.41
N VAL A 197 -9.75 -17.33 -4.38
CA VAL A 197 -9.84 -18.59 -3.61
C VAL A 197 -8.85 -19.54 -4.27
N MET A 198 -7.77 -19.88 -3.58
CA MET A 198 -6.93 -20.98 -4.03
C MET A 198 -7.77 -22.25 -3.86
N SER A 199 -8.25 -22.83 -4.97
CA SER A 199 -8.58 -24.24 -4.98
C SER A 199 -7.33 -24.96 -4.48
N HIS A 200 -7.46 -25.68 -3.36
CA HIS A 200 -6.54 -26.78 -3.10
C HIS A 200 -6.83 -27.79 -4.21
N ASP A 201 -6.14 -27.64 -5.35
CA ASP A 201 -5.98 -28.74 -6.28
C ASP A 201 -4.90 -29.65 -5.67
N GLU A 202 -5.41 -30.73 -5.07
CA GLU A 202 -4.78 -32.00 -4.65
C GLU A 202 -3.84 -32.01 -3.43
#